data_AF-A0A2V8PU22-F1
#
_entry.id   AF-A0A2V8PU22-F1
#
_cell.length_a   1.000
_cell.length_b   1.000
_cell.length_c   1.000
_cell.angle_alpha   90.00
_cell.angle_beta   90.00
_cell.angle_gamma   90.00
#
_symmetry.space_group_name_H-M   'P 1'
#
loop_
_entity.id
_entity.type
_entity.pdbx_description
1 polymer ?
#
loop_
_entity_poly.entity_id
_entity_poly.type
_entity_poly.pdbx_seq_one_letter_code
_entity_poly.pdbx_strand_id
1 'polypeptide(L)' 'QCFPVSTVRESTGLSQSQFAELLGVSVRTLQEWEQGRRAPSGAARTLLRIVANNPRVLRDVA' A
#
# COMPACT_ATOMS: atom_id res chain seq x y z
N GLN A 1 -13.67 5.84 2.01
CA GLN A 1 -13.75 5.00 0.81
C GLN A 1 -12.78 3.83 0.97
N CYS A 2 -13.19 2.62 0.57
CA CYS A 2 -12.31 1.46 0.56
C CYS A 2 -11.80 1.31 -0.87
N PHE A 3 -10.65 1.89 -1.18
CA PHE A 3 -10.01 1.70 -2.47
C PHE A 3 -9.31 0.34 -2.50
N PRO A 4 -9.26 -0.36 -3.65
CA PRO A 4 -8.39 -1.51 -3.82
C PRO A 4 -6.94 -1.14 -3.51
N VAL A 5 -6.21 -2.01 -2.82
CA VAL A 5 -4.82 -1.75 -2.41
C VAL A 5 -3.91 -1.53 -3.63
N SER A 6 -4.18 -2.25 -4.74
CA SER A 6 -3.50 -2.07 -6.02
C SER A 6 -3.62 -0.64 -6.55
N THR A 7 -4.82 -0.06 -6.53
CA THR A 7 -5.05 1.31 -6.98
C THR A 7 -4.27 2.32 -6.14
N VAL A 8 -4.20 2.11 -4.82
CA VAL A 8 -3.39 2.97 -3.93
C VAL A 8 -1.92 2.89 -4.32
N ARG A 9 -1.37 1.69 -4.50
CA ARG A 9 0.03 1.52 -4.94
C ARG A 9 0.26 2.16 -6.31
N GLU A 10 -0.58 1.88 -7.29
CA GLU A 10 -0.43 2.40 -8.66
C GLU A 10 -0.40 3.93 -8.68
N SER A 11 -1.20 4.59 -7.82
CA SER A 11 -1.18 6.05 -7.68
C SER A 11 0.18 6.61 -7.22
N THR A 12 1.00 5.80 -6.55
CA THR A 12 2.36 6.17 -6.14
C THR A 12 3.41 5.92 -7.20
N GLY A 13 3.08 5.24 -8.31
CA GLY A 13 4.04 4.86 -9.35
C GLY A 13 5.12 3.86 -8.89
N LEU A 14 4.96 3.24 -7.72
CA LEU A 14 5.92 2.29 -7.16
C LEU A 14 5.60 0.85 -7.62
N SER A 15 6.65 0.05 -7.76
CA SER A 15 6.52 -1.40 -7.93
C SER A 15 5.95 -2.05 -6.65
N GLN A 16 5.49 -3.30 -6.75
CA GLN A 16 5.07 -4.06 -5.56
C GLN A 16 6.20 -4.21 -4.54
N SER A 17 7.45 -4.39 -4.98
CA SER A 17 8.59 -4.53 -4.07
C SER A 17 8.89 -3.24 -3.30
N GLN A 18 8.99 -2.12 -4.01
CA GLN A 18 9.25 -0.81 -3.40
C GLN A 18 8.12 -0.41 -2.44
N PHE A 19 6.87 -0.63 -2.84
CA PHE A 19 5.72 -0.30 -2.00
C PHE A 19 5.65 -1.18 -0.76
N ALA A 20 5.90 -2.49 -0.88
CA ALA A 20 5.91 -3.39 0.25
C ALA A 20 7.02 -3.05 1.26
N GLU A 21 8.21 -2.71 0.76
CA GLU A 21 9.34 -2.26 1.57
C GLU A 21 8.99 -1.02 2.39
N LEU A 22 8.44 0.03 1.75
CA LEU A 22 8.06 1.27 2.43
C LEU A 22 6.90 1.10 3.42
N LEU A 23 6.02 0.11 3.19
CA LEU A 23 4.97 -0.26 4.14
C LEU A 23 5.45 -1.20 5.25
N GLY A 24 6.70 -1.67 5.21
CA GLY A 24 7.27 -2.60 6.18
C GLY A 24 6.63 -3.99 6.15
N VAL A 25 6.23 -4.47 4.97
CA VAL A 25 5.62 -5.79 4.77
C VAL A 25 6.30 -6.57 3.66
N SER A 26 6.11 -7.89 3.63
CA SER A 26 6.61 -8.70 2.51
C SER A 26 5.80 -8.43 1.23
N VAL A 27 6.42 -8.60 0.06
CA VAL A 27 5.73 -8.56 -1.24
C VAL A 27 4.56 -9.54 -1.28
N ARG A 28 4.73 -10.73 -0.68
CA ARG A 28 3.65 -11.72 -0.56
C ARG A 28 2.45 -11.18 0.22
N THR A 29 2.71 -10.51 1.35
CA THR A 29 1.65 -9.89 2.16
C THR A 29 0.92 -8.82 1.37
N LEU A 30 1.66 -7.95 0.67
CA LEU A 30 1.05 -6.95 -0.21
C LEU A 30 0.19 -7.62 -1.29
N GLN A 31 0.68 -8.65 -1.96
CA GLN A 31 -0.07 -9.40 -2.97
C GLN A 31 -1.36 -10.00 -2.40
N GLU A 32 -1.34 -10.61 -1.22
CA GLU A 32 -2.54 -11.13 -0.56
C GLU A 32 -3.60 -10.04 -0.32
N TRP A 33 -3.19 -8.80 -0.04
CA TRP A 33 -4.09 -7.64 0.02
C TRP A 33 -4.57 -7.22 -1.37
N GLU A 34 -3.63 -7.11 -2.31
CA GLU A 34 -3.76 -7.05 -3.77
C GLU A 34 -5.03 -7.71 -4.32
N GLN A 35 -5.10 -9.01 -4.08
CA GLN A 35 -6.07 -9.93 -4.65
C GLN A 35 -7.22 -10.26 -3.68
N GLY A 36 -7.33 -9.52 -2.57
CA GLY A 36 -8.43 -9.66 -1.60
C GLY A 36 -8.41 -10.96 -0.79
N ARG A 37 -7.32 -11.73 -0.83
CA ARG A 37 -7.18 -12.97 -0.04
C ARG A 37 -7.00 -12.71 1.45
N ARG A 38 -6.43 -11.55 1.80
CA ARG A 38 -6.27 -11.10 3.20
C ARG A 38 -6.55 -9.62 3.32
N ALA A 39 -7.19 -9.21 4.42
CA ALA A 39 -7.37 -7.80 4.72
C ALA A 39 -6.11 -7.21 5.40
N PRO A 40 -5.75 -5.94 5.12
CA PRO A 40 -4.69 -5.26 5.86
C PRO A 40 -5.08 -5.05 7.34
N SER A 41 -4.07 -4.98 8.21
CA SER A 41 -4.28 -4.64 9.63
C SER A 41 -4.93 -3.26 9.80
N GLY A 42 -5.41 -2.94 11.00
CA GLY A 42 -5.96 -1.61 11.30
C GLY A 42 -4.96 -0.48 10.99
N ALA A 43 -3.71 -0.64 11.42
CA ALA A 43 -2.63 0.30 11.14
C ALA A 43 -2.33 0.41 9.63
N ALA A 44 -2.24 -0.73 8.93
CA ALA A 44 -2.00 -0.73 7.48
C ALA A 44 -3.14 -0.03 6.71
N ARG A 45 -4.40 -0.23 7.10
CA ARG A 45 -5.55 0.50 6.51
C ARG A 45 -5.50 2.01 6.76
N THR A 46 -4.95 2.44 7.89
CA THR A 46 -4.72 3.87 8.16
C THR A 46 -3.63 4.41 7.25
N LEU A 47 -2.49 3.71 7.14
CA LEU A 47 -1.39 4.10 6.28
C LEU A 47 -1.83 4.15 4.80
N LEU A 48 -2.54 3.14 4.31
CA LEU A 48 -3.09 3.11 2.94
C LEU A 48 -4.04 4.30 2.66
N ARG A 49 -4.82 4.76 3.64
CA ARG A 49 -5.65 5.97 3.49
C ARG A 49 -4.82 7.24 3.38
N ILE A 50 -3.75 7.36 4.17
CA ILE A 50 -2.83 8.50 4.09
C ILE A 50 -2.20 8.55 2.71
N VAL A 51 -1.72 7.42 2.22
CA VAL A 51 -1.12 7.30 0.88
C VAL A 51 -2.15 7.59 -0.23
N ALA A 52 -3.38 7.09 -0.10
CA ALA A 52 -4.43 7.37 -1.08
C ALA A 52 -4.76 8.87 -1.18
N ASN A 53 -4.69 9.61 -0.06
CA ASN A 53 -4.93 11.06 -0.02
C ASN A 53 -3.71 11.87 -0.47
N ASN A 54 -2.49 11.35 -0.25
CA ASN A 54 -1.24 11.98 -0.68
C ASN A 54 -0.25 10.93 -1.22
N PRO A 55 -0.35 10.54 -2.51
CA PRO A 55 0.48 9.47 -3.07
C PRO A 55 1.98 9.76 -3.09
N ARG A 56 2.40 11.02 -2.88
CA ARG A 56 3.81 11.41 -2.83
C ARG A 56 4.45 11.13 -1.48
N VAL A 57 3.68 10.96 -0.41
CA VAL A 57 4.17 10.81 0.96
C VAL A 57 5.19 9.66 1.13
N LEU A 58 5.04 8.56 0.39
CA LEU A 58 5.97 7.43 0.47
C LEU A 58 7.32 7.73 -0.19
N ARG A 59 7.37 8.62 -1.18
CA ARG A 59 8.63 8.99 -1.83
C ARG A 59 9.50 9.86 -0.93
N ASP A 60 8.90 10.53 0.05
CA ASP A 60 9.63 11.38 1.00
C ASP A 60 10.25 10.57 2.16
N VAL A 61 9.91 9.28 2.28
CA VAL A 61 10.38 8.36 3.32
C VAL A 61 11.50 7.43 2.82
N ALA A 62 11.65 7.30 1.51
CA ALA A 62 12.71 6.53 0.85
C ALA A 62 14.06 7.29 0.89
#